data_AF-A0AAF1B2Z6-F1
#
_entry.id   AF-A0AAF1B2Z6-F1
#
_cell.length_a   1.000
_cell.length_b   1.000
_cell.length_c   1.000
_cell.angle_alpha   90.00
_cell.angle_beta   90.00
_cell.angle_gamma   90.00
#
_symmetry.space_group_name_H-M   'P 1'
#
loop_
_entity.id
_entity.type
_entity.pdbx_description
1 polymer ?
#
loop_
_entity_poly.entity_id
_entity_poly.type
_entity_poly.pdbx_seq_one_letter_code
_entity_poly.pdbx_strand_id
1 'polypeptide(L)'
;MMELGPFRVNSDGQTLSHNKYAWNNVANVLFLESPAGVGFSYSNRTSDYVTGDKKTAEDSYTFLINWLERFPEYQTREFFITGESYAGHYIPQLAQLILHNNKITNQTVINLKGIAIGNAYIDDETQDSGTVDYLWSHAMVSDEVREGITLNCNFSPSVNVSEACQTYIDQIDIGDNYGYEIYAPSCDPQKGSFSIIYLDEHMSSNIWYFL
;
A
#
# COMPACT_ATOMS: atom_id res chain seq x y z
N MET A 1 -0.63 11.65 -6.20
CA MET A 1 0.07 12.70 -7.01
C MET A 1 1.59 12.59 -6.99
N MET A 2 2.17 11.63 -6.25
CA MET A 2 3.62 11.50 -6.06
C MET A 2 4.20 10.22 -6.68
N GLU A 3 3.42 9.51 -7.49
CA GLU A 3 3.75 8.15 -7.92
C GLU A 3 3.34 7.93 -9.38
N LEU A 4 2.31 7.11 -9.64
CA LEU A 4 1.97 6.60 -10.98
C LEU A 4 1.01 7.48 -11.80
N GLY A 5 0.53 8.59 -11.24
CA GLY A 5 -0.38 9.52 -11.92
C GLY A 5 0.26 10.31 -13.07
N PRO A 6 -0.56 10.89 -13.97
CA PRO A 6 -0.10 11.64 -15.15
C PRO A 6 0.69 12.92 -14.83
N PHE A 7 0.52 13.46 -13.62
CA PHE A 7 1.11 14.73 -13.22
C PHE A 7 1.78 14.63 -11.85
N ARG A 8 2.84 15.43 -11.65
CA ARG A 8 3.49 15.68 -10.36
C ARG A 8 3.25 17.13 -9.94
N VAL A 9 3.05 17.33 -8.64
CA VAL A 9 2.98 18.68 -8.06
C VAL A 9 4.39 19.24 -7.95
N ASN A 10 4.62 20.43 -8.49
CA ASN A 10 5.92 21.10 -8.41
C ASN A 10 6.15 21.69 -7.01
N SER A 11 7.39 22.04 -6.70
CA SER A 11 7.78 22.56 -5.38
C SER A 11 7.10 23.86 -4.97
N ASP A 12 6.49 24.58 -5.92
CA ASP A 12 5.70 25.79 -5.66
C ASP A 12 4.30 25.50 -5.11
N GLY A 13 3.89 24.22 -5.06
CA GLY A 13 2.57 23.78 -4.62
C GLY A 13 1.41 24.26 -5.49
N GLN A 14 1.69 24.85 -6.65
CA GLN A 14 0.70 25.56 -7.48
C GLN A 14 0.70 25.06 -8.93
N THR A 15 1.84 24.61 -9.44
CA THR A 15 1.96 24.13 -10.81
C THR A 15 2.16 22.62 -10.89
N LEU A 16 1.83 22.06 -12.05
CA LEU A 16 1.97 20.64 -12.35
C LEU A 16 3.00 20.42 -13.46
N SER A 17 3.77 19.33 -13.35
CA SER A 17 4.63 18.82 -14.42
C SER A 17 4.15 17.45 -14.89
N HIS A 18 4.36 17.15 -16.17
CA HIS A 18 3.97 15.88 -16.76
C HIS A 18 4.88 14.73 -16.30
N ASN A 19 4.28 13.61 -15.90
CA ASN A 19 5.01 12.39 -15.57
C ASN A 19 5.18 11.51 -16.82
N LYS A 20 6.41 11.43 -17.36
CA LYS A 20 6.71 10.57 -18.52
C LYS A 20 6.49 9.07 -18.27
N TYR A 21 6.44 8.63 -17.02
CA TYR A 21 6.28 7.23 -16.63
C TYR A 21 4.90 6.93 -16.03
N ALA A 22 3.92 7.77 -16.31
CA ALA A 22 2.57 7.58 -15.80
C ALA A 22 1.94 6.30 -16.35
N TRP A 23 1.23 5.57 -15.49
CA TRP A 23 0.61 4.30 -15.92
C TRP A 23 -0.57 4.50 -16.87
N ASN A 24 -1.18 5.69 -16.86
CA ASN A 24 -2.21 6.01 -17.82
C ASN A 24 -1.70 6.14 -19.27
N ASN A 25 -0.39 5.98 -19.51
CA ASN A 25 0.18 5.80 -20.84
C ASN A 25 -0.19 4.44 -21.46
N VAL A 26 -0.51 3.43 -20.63
CA VAL A 26 -0.79 2.05 -21.09
C VAL A 26 -2.09 1.47 -20.53
N ALA A 27 -2.76 2.15 -19.59
CA ALA A 27 -3.99 1.69 -18.96
C ALA A 27 -4.98 2.86 -18.72
N ASN A 28 -6.24 2.54 -18.42
CA ASN A 28 -7.14 3.50 -17.80
C ASN A 28 -7.03 3.32 -16.28
N VAL A 29 -6.55 4.35 -15.58
CA VAL A 29 -6.24 4.26 -14.15
C VAL A 29 -7.31 5.01 -13.37
N LEU A 30 -7.95 4.31 -12.42
CA LEU A 30 -8.95 4.87 -11.51
C LEU A 30 -8.35 4.93 -10.10
N PHE A 31 -8.19 6.13 -9.56
CA PHE A 31 -7.77 6.34 -8.18
C PHE A 31 -9.00 6.48 -7.28
N LEU A 32 -9.06 5.70 -6.20
CA LEU A 32 -10.17 5.70 -5.24
C LEU A 32 -9.64 6.08 -3.87
N GLU A 33 -10.13 7.19 -3.31
CA GLU A 33 -9.91 7.52 -1.90
C GLU A 33 -10.88 6.73 -1.03
N SER A 34 -10.37 5.79 -0.24
CA SER A 34 -11.15 4.86 0.58
C SER A 34 -10.37 4.50 1.84
N PRO A 35 -11.02 4.26 2.99
CA PRO A 35 -12.47 4.34 3.25
C PRO A 35 -13.00 5.79 3.36
N ALA A 36 -14.29 5.96 3.66
CA ALA A 36 -14.85 7.26 3.99
C ALA A 36 -14.05 7.91 5.14
N GLY A 37 -13.70 9.19 4.99
CA GLY A 37 -12.80 9.93 5.88
C GLY A 37 -11.39 10.14 5.30
N VAL A 38 -11.02 9.42 4.24
CA VAL A 38 -9.75 9.60 3.53
C VAL A 38 -9.90 10.65 2.43
N GLY A 39 -9.03 11.67 2.45
CA GLY A 39 -8.99 12.69 1.41
C GLY A 39 -10.31 13.45 1.29
N PHE A 40 -10.94 13.37 0.11
CA PHE A 40 -12.23 13.98 -0.18
C PHE A 40 -13.43 13.04 0.04
N SER A 41 -13.21 11.76 0.34
CA SER A 41 -14.29 10.81 0.65
C SER A 41 -14.87 11.10 2.04
N TYR A 42 -16.19 11.25 2.15
CA TYR A 42 -16.86 11.60 3.41
C TYR A 42 -18.18 10.85 3.61
N SER A 43 -18.63 10.79 4.88
CA SER A 43 -19.98 10.37 5.26
C SER A 43 -20.65 11.43 6.13
N ASN A 44 -21.98 11.57 5.97
CA ASN A 44 -22.80 12.40 6.85
C ASN A 44 -23.01 11.78 8.23
N ARG A 45 -22.61 10.53 8.43
CA ARG A 45 -22.73 9.82 9.71
C ARG A 45 -21.35 9.61 10.30
N THR A 46 -21.12 10.19 11.47
CA THR A 46 -19.83 10.05 12.18
C THR A 46 -19.49 8.61 12.55
N SER A 47 -20.51 7.74 12.72
CA SER A 47 -20.30 6.31 12.96
C SER A 47 -19.63 5.58 11.81
N ASP A 48 -19.71 6.08 10.58
CA ASP A 48 -19.17 5.39 9.40
C ASP A 48 -17.64 5.51 9.31
N TYR A 49 -17.04 6.44 10.07
CA TYR A 49 -15.58 6.56 10.21
C TYR A 49 -14.99 5.50 11.15
N VAL A 50 -15.82 4.78 11.91
CA VAL A 50 -15.42 3.55 12.60
C VAL A 50 -15.57 2.41 11.60
N THR A 51 -14.48 2.11 10.91
CA THR A 51 -14.44 1.15 9.79
C THR A 51 -13.41 0.04 10.03
N GLY A 52 -13.37 -0.92 9.11
CA GLY A 52 -12.40 -2.00 9.08
C GLY A 52 -12.38 -2.64 7.70
N ASP A 53 -11.53 -3.65 7.53
CA ASP A 53 -11.26 -4.28 6.25
C ASP A 53 -12.53 -4.73 5.51
N LYS A 54 -13.40 -5.48 6.19
CA LYS A 54 -14.65 -5.98 5.62
C LYS A 54 -15.55 -4.86 5.08
N LYS A 55 -15.77 -3.81 5.90
CA LYS A 55 -16.61 -2.67 5.51
C LYS A 55 -15.98 -1.91 4.34
N THR A 56 -14.66 -1.73 4.36
CA THR A 56 -13.91 -1.07 3.29
C THR A 56 -14.03 -1.83 1.96
N ALA A 57 -13.98 -3.16 1.99
CA ALA A 57 -14.20 -3.99 0.80
C ALA A 57 -15.65 -3.88 0.27
N GLU A 58 -16.65 -3.93 1.15
CA GLU A 58 -18.08 -3.79 0.79
C GLU A 58 -18.40 -2.41 0.18
N ASP A 59 -17.90 -1.34 0.80
CA ASP A 59 -18.10 0.03 0.33
C ASP A 59 -17.36 0.27 -1.01
N SER A 60 -16.13 -0.26 -1.15
CA SER A 60 -15.36 -0.15 -2.40
C SER A 60 -15.99 -0.96 -3.55
N TYR A 61 -16.54 -2.14 -3.26
CA TYR A 61 -17.32 -2.92 -4.23
C TYR A 61 -18.56 -2.14 -4.68
N THR A 62 -19.31 -1.58 -3.72
CA THR A 62 -20.48 -0.75 -4.02
C THR A 62 -20.12 0.45 -4.89
N PHE A 63 -18.99 1.10 -4.61
CA PHE A 63 -18.45 2.16 -5.47
C PHE A 63 -18.20 1.66 -6.90
N LEU A 64 -17.53 0.52 -7.09
CA LEU A 64 -17.23 -0.02 -8.43
C LEU A 64 -18.49 -0.33 -9.24
N ILE A 65 -19.52 -0.91 -8.61
CA ILE A 65 -20.80 -1.18 -9.29
C ILE A 65 -21.43 0.13 -9.75
N ASN A 66 -21.56 1.12 -8.87
CA ASN A 66 -22.12 2.43 -9.21
C ASN A 66 -21.26 3.18 -10.25
N TRP A 67 -19.94 3.02 -10.20
CA TRP A 67 -19.03 3.61 -11.18
C TRP A 67 -19.23 2.98 -12.57
N LEU A 68 -19.38 1.66 -12.66
CA LEU A 68 -19.66 0.95 -13.91
C LEU A 68 -21.05 1.23 -14.47
N GLU A 69 -22.04 1.54 -13.62
CA GLU A 69 -23.33 2.03 -14.07
C GLU A 69 -23.22 3.44 -14.68
N ARG A 70 -22.40 4.31 -14.08
CA ARG A 70 -22.15 5.66 -14.58
C ARG A 70 -21.29 5.68 -15.85
N PHE A 71 -20.34 4.76 -15.97
CA PHE A 71 -19.40 4.64 -17.09
C PHE A 71 -19.53 3.27 -17.78
N PRO A 72 -20.66 3.00 -18.45
CA PRO A 72 -20.98 1.69 -19.01
C PRO A 72 -19.98 1.22 -20.09
N GLU A 73 -19.25 2.13 -20.73
CA GLU A 73 -18.21 1.83 -21.72
C GLU A 73 -17.01 1.04 -21.15
N TYR A 74 -16.90 0.93 -19.82
CA TYR A 74 -15.87 0.15 -19.14
C TYR A 74 -16.32 -1.25 -18.69
N GLN A 75 -17.62 -1.57 -18.71
CA GLN A 75 -18.16 -2.81 -18.14
C GLN A 75 -17.54 -4.10 -18.68
N THR A 76 -17.13 -4.12 -19.95
CA THR A 76 -16.55 -5.31 -20.60
C THR A 76 -15.03 -5.35 -20.54
N ARG A 77 -14.39 -4.27 -20.09
CA ARG A 77 -12.93 -4.17 -20.10
C ARG A 77 -12.31 -5.09 -19.07
N GLU A 78 -11.09 -5.52 -19.36
CA GLU A 78 -10.25 -6.21 -18.39
C GLU A 78 -9.99 -5.28 -17.21
N PHE A 79 -10.26 -5.79 -16.02
CA PHE A 79 -10.16 -5.04 -14.78
C PHE A 79 -9.06 -5.63 -13.91
N PHE A 80 -8.20 -4.77 -13.37
CA PHE A 80 -7.12 -5.11 -12.46
C PHE A 80 -7.24 -4.22 -11.23
N ILE A 81 -6.86 -4.75 -10.07
CA ILE A 81 -6.86 -4.00 -8.81
C ILE A 81 -5.43 -3.93 -8.31
N THR A 82 -4.96 -2.72 -8.01
CA THR A 82 -3.60 -2.49 -7.54
C THR A 82 -3.56 -1.63 -6.29
N GLY A 83 -2.55 -1.81 -5.45
CA GLY A 83 -2.34 -0.97 -4.26
C GLY A 83 -1.04 -1.27 -3.50
N GLU A 84 -0.71 -0.41 -2.54
CA GLU A 84 0.49 -0.48 -1.70
C GLU A 84 0.19 -0.76 -0.22
N SER A 85 1.18 -1.29 0.49
CA SER A 85 1.24 -1.19 1.95
C SER A 85 0.04 -1.91 2.56
N TYR A 86 -0.80 -1.24 3.34
CA TYR A 86 -2.00 -1.83 3.90
C TYR A 86 -3.04 -2.27 2.84
N ALA A 87 -2.89 -1.85 1.58
CA ALA A 87 -3.65 -2.41 0.47
C ALA A 87 -3.41 -3.91 0.25
N GLY A 88 -2.38 -4.50 0.87
CA GLY A 88 -2.25 -5.95 1.01
C GLY A 88 -3.44 -6.62 1.70
N HIS A 89 -4.19 -5.88 2.53
CA HIS A 89 -5.48 -6.31 3.06
C HIS A 89 -6.63 -5.94 2.13
N TYR A 90 -6.67 -4.70 1.63
CA TYR A 90 -7.80 -4.20 0.84
C TYR A 90 -7.98 -4.93 -0.49
N ILE A 91 -6.89 -5.15 -1.23
CA ILE A 91 -6.93 -5.65 -2.60
C ILE A 91 -7.40 -7.11 -2.67
N PRO A 92 -6.85 -8.06 -1.89
CA PRO A 92 -7.32 -9.44 -1.93
C PRO A 92 -8.77 -9.59 -1.44
N GLN A 93 -9.17 -8.83 -0.41
CA GLN A 93 -10.54 -8.88 0.12
C GLN A 93 -11.56 -8.34 -0.89
N LEU A 94 -11.26 -7.21 -1.55
CA LEU A 94 -12.10 -6.68 -2.62
C LEU A 94 -12.16 -7.64 -3.82
N ALA A 95 -11.01 -8.19 -4.24
CA ALA A 95 -10.97 -9.17 -5.33
C ALA A 95 -11.81 -10.42 -5.02
N GLN A 96 -11.72 -10.94 -3.79
CA GLN A 96 -12.53 -12.06 -3.33
C GLN A 96 -14.03 -11.71 -3.38
N LEU A 97 -14.42 -10.52 -2.91
CA LEU A 97 -15.80 -10.06 -2.93
C LEU A 97 -16.34 -9.93 -4.35
N ILE A 98 -15.53 -9.43 -5.29
CA ILE A 98 -15.87 -9.35 -6.72
C ILE A 98 -16.10 -10.76 -7.29
N LEU A 99 -15.16 -11.69 -7.08
CA LEU A 99 -15.27 -13.07 -7.57
C LEU A 99 -16.49 -13.79 -6.98
N HIS A 100 -16.86 -13.48 -5.74
CA HIS A 100 -18.07 -14.01 -5.12
C HIS A 100 -19.33 -13.47 -5.79
N ASN A 101 -19.45 -12.14 -5.94
CA ASN A 101 -20.64 -11.52 -6.52
C ASN A 101 -20.80 -11.80 -8.01
N ASN A 102 -19.71 -11.96 -8.77
CA ASN A 102 -19.76 -12.34 -10.18
C ASN A 102 -20.46 -13.70 -10.43
N LYS A 103 -20.65 -14.54 -9.39
CA LYS A 103 -21.37 -15.82 -9.49
C LYS A 103 -22.89 -15.67 -9.34
N ILE A 104 -23.37 -14.49 -8.92
CA ILE A 104 -24.79 -14.22 -8.70
C ILE A 104 -25.44 -13.86 -10.04
N THR A 105 -26.52 -14.57 -10.39
CA THR A 105 -27.27 -14.32 -11.64
C THR A 105 -27.86 -12.90 -11.65
N ASN A 106 -27.85 -12.25 -12.82
CA ASN A 106 -28.39 -10.89 -13.05
C ASN A 106 -27.69 -9.75 -12.29
N GLN A 107 -26.43 -9.93 -11.87
CA GLN A 107 -25.62 -8.85 -11.31
C GLN A 107 -24.60 -8.32 -12.34
N THR A 108 -24.20 -7.05 -12.21
CA THR A 108 -23.10 -6.47 -12.97
C THR A 108 -21.83 -7.29 -12.75
N VAL A 109 -21.29 -7.84 -13.83
CA VAL A 109 -20.07 -8.66 -13.78
C VAL A 109 -18.86 -7.76 -13.99
N ILE A 110 -17.91 -7.80 -13.07
CA ILE A 110 -16.61 -7.14 -13.21
C ILE A 110 -15.63 -8.16 -13.79
N ASN A 111 -15.08 -7.89 -14.99
CA ASN A 111 -14.14 -8.77 -15.68
C ASN A 111 -12.73 -8.70 -15.06
N LEU A 112 -12.62 -9.10 -13.78
CA LEU A 112 -11.39 -9.12 -13.00
C LEU A 112 -10.40 -10.14 -13.59
N LYS A 113 -9.20 -9.66 -13.95
CA LYS A 113 -8.11 -10.46 -14.53
C LYS A 113 -6.96 -10.73 -13.58
N GLY A 114 -6.73 -9.83 -12.62
CA GLY A 114 -5.64 -9.99 -11.68
C GLY A 114 -5.57 -8.88 -10.65
N ILE A 115 -4.68 -9.08 -9.70
CA ILE A 115 -4.30 -8.11 -8.70
C ILE A 115 -2.78 -7.93 -8.72
N ALA A 116 -2.30 -6.74 -8.34
CA ALA A 116 -0.90 -6.50 -8.08
C ALA A 116 -0.78 -5.67 -6.80
N ILE A 117 0.13 -6.03 -5.91
CA ILE A 117 0.28 -5.34 -4.63
C ILE A 117 1.76 -5.16 -4.36
N GLY A 118 2.20 -3.96 -4.00
CA GLY A 118 3.61 -3.69 -3.71
C GLY A 118 3.85 -3.29 -2.28
N ASN A 119 5.03 -3.68 -1.79
CA ASN A 119 5.51 -3.43 -0.41
C ASN A 119 4.41 -3.66 0.64
N ALA A 120 3.66 -4.75 0.45
CA ALA A 120 2.36 -4.92 1.05
C ALA A 120 2.43 -5.59 2.42
N TYR A 121 1.55 -5.16 3.31
CA TYR A 121 1.26 -5.88 4.54
C TYR A 121 0.29 -7.02 4.22
N ILE A 122 0.74 -8.26 4.34
CA ILE A 122 0.00 -9.47 3.91
C ILE A 122 -0.30 -10.38 5.09
N ASP A 123 0.69 -10.59 5.95
CA ASP A 123 0.64 -11.50 7.09
C ASP A 123 1.54 -10.97 8.20
N ASP A 124 0.99 -10.89 9.41
CA ASP A 124 1.66 -10.29 10.57
C ASP A 124 2.97 -11.00 10.90
N GLU A 125 2.96 -12.34 10.93
CA GLU A 125 4.10 -13.16 11.36
C GLU A 125 5.29 -13.00 10.41
N THR A 126 5.03 -13.07 9.11
CA THR A 126 6.05 -12.90 8.07
C THR A 126 6.53 -11.46 7.97
N GLN A 127 5.67 -10.46 8.21
CA GLN A 127 6.09 -9.07 8.26
C GLN A 127 7.04 -8.81 9.44
N ASP A 128 6.67 -9.25 10.64
CA ASP A 128 7.44 -8.96 11.85
C ASP A 128 8.82 -9.63 11.80
N SER A 129 8.84 -10.93 11.48
CA SER A 129 10.10 -11.67 11.32
C SER A 129 10.95 -11.11 10.17
N GLY A 130 10.33 -10.83 9.01
CA GLY A 130 11.01 -10.26 7.85
C GLY A 130 11.60 -8.87 8.11
N THR A 131 10.93 -8.05 8.93
CA THR A 131 11.41 -6.72 9.31
C THR A 131 12.70 -6.82 10.13
N VAL A 132 12.77 -7.76 11.08
CA VAL A 132 13.98 -7.97 11.90
C VAL A 132 15.15 -8.42 11.03
N ASP A 133 14.92 -9.39 10.13
CA ASP A 133 15.94 -9.88 9.19
C ASP A 133 16.40 -8.78 8.21
N TYR A 134 15.47 -7.96 7.73
CA TYR A 134 15.76 -6.82 6.86
C TYR A 134 16.68 -5.82 7.58
N LEU A 135 16.30 -5.36 8.77
CA LEU A 135 17.09 -4.38 9.52
C LEU A 135 18.48 -4.90 9.87
N TRP A 136 18.59 -6.16 10.29
CA TRP A 136 19.88 -6.77 10.60
C TRP A 136 20.77 -6.92 9.36
N SER A 137 20.23 -7.42 8.25
CA SER A 137 20.99 -7.57 6.99
C SER A 137 21.46 -6.24 6.39
N HIS A 138 20.85 -5.13 6.82
CA HIS A 138 21.23 -3.76 6.45
C HIS A 138 22.05 -3.05 7.54
N ALA A 139 22.62 -3.80 8.49
CA ALA A 139 23.46 -3.31 9.57
C ALA A 139 22.79 -2.25 10.47
N MET A 140 21.46 -2.29 10.58
CA MET A 140 20.68 -1.40 11.44
C MET A 140 20.40 -2.01 12.83
N VAL A 141 20.56 -3.33 12.97
CA VAL A 141 20.36 -4.07 14.21
C VAL A 141 21.59 -4.92 14.50
N SER A 142 21.99 -5.02 15.78
CA SER A 142 23.16 -5.82 16.19
C SER A 142 22.86 -7.32 16.18
N ASP A 143 23.92 -8.14 16.09
CA ASP A 143 23.80 -9.60 16.20
C ASP A 143 23.12 -10.03 17.51
N GLU A 144 23.46 -9.36 18.62
CA GLU A 144 22.89 -9.63 19.95
C GLU A 144 21.37 -9.39 19.98
N VAL A 145 20.91 -8.26 19.43
CA VAL A 145 19.48 -7.94 19.38
C VAL A 145 18.74 -8.93 18.48
N ARG A 146 19.26 -9.23 17.29
CA ARG A 146 18.64 -10.20 16.37
C ARG A 146 18.54 -11.59 16.99
N GLU A 147 19.61 -12.09 17.61
CA GLU A 147 19.62 -13.38 18.28
C GLU A 147 18.66 -13.40 19.47
N GLY A 148 18.63 -12.32 20.25
CA GLY A 148 17.68 -12.11 21.33
C GLY A 148 16.22 -12.22 20.86
N ILE A 149 15.88 -11.55 19.76
CA ILE A 149 14.56 -11.64 19.14
C ILE A 149 14.28 -13.07 18.66
N THR A 150 15.21 -13.67 17.91
CA THR A 150 15.05 -15.02 17.33
C THR A 150 14.79 -16.09 18.40
N LEU A 151 15.40 -15.95 19.58
CA LEU A 151 15.27 -16.90 20.68
C LEU A 151 14.05 -16.67 21.57
N ASN A 152 13.57 -15.43 21.69
CA ASN A 152 12.57 -15.05 22.68
C ASN A 152 11.21 -14.66 22.09
N CYS A 153 11.16 -14.35 20.79
CA CYS A 153 9.95 -13.91 20.10
C CYS A 153 9.28 -15.07 19.34
N ASN A 154 7.95 -15.07 19.41
CA ASN A 154 7.09 -15.88 18.56
C ASN A 154 6.07 -14.92 17.95
N PHE A 155 6.17 -14.69 16.65
CA PHE A 155 5.37 -13.72 15.92
C PHE A 155 4.01 -14.27 15.46
N SER A 156 3.65 -15.50 15.84
CA SER A 156 2.32 -16.02 15.52
C SER A 156 1.22 -15.17 16.17
N PRO A 157 0.15 -14.78 15.45
CA PRO A 157 -0.87 -13.83 15.92
C PRO A 157 -1.64 -14.26 17.18
N SER A 158 -1.60 -15.55 17.53
CA SER A 158 -2.30 -16.12 18.68
C SER A 158 -1.45 -16.15 19.97
N VAL A 159 -0.20 -15.69 19.91
CA VAL A 159 0.75 -15.73 21.01
C VAL A 159 0.99 -14.32 21.53
N ASN A 160 0.87 -14.14 22.85
CA ASN A 160 1.23 -12.88 23.46
C ASN A 160 2.76 -12.70 23.45
N VAL A 161 3.19 -11.50 23.09
CA VAL A 161 4.61 -11.11 23.16
C VAL A 161 5.10 -11.25 24.59
N SER A 162 6.19 -12.00 24.78
CA SER A 162 6.82 -12.19 26.10
C SER A 162 7.57 -10.92 26.53
N GLU A 163 7.72 -10.70 27.83
CA GLU A 163 8.53 -9.58 28.35
C GLU A 163 9.97 -9.63 27.83
N ALA A 164 10.53 -10.84 27.71
CA ALA A 164 11.86 -11.06 27.13
C ALA A 164 11.91 -10.65 25.65
N CYS A 165 10.91 -11.02 24.85
CA CYS A 165 10.81 -10.58 23.45
C CYS A 165 10.71 -9.06 23.35
N GLN A 166 9.80 -8.46 24.14
CA GLN A 166 9.60 -7.00 24.13
C GLN A 166 10.89 -6.25 24.47
N THR A 167 11.66 -6.76 25.45
CA THR A 167 12.96 -6.16 25.83
C THR A 167 13.95 -6.08 24.67
N TYR A 168 13.95 -7.07 23.75
CA TYR A 168 14.81 -7.02 22.57
C TYR A 168 14.21 -6.21 21.43
N ILE A 169 12.89 -6.25 21.24
CA ILE A 169 12.19 -5.39 20.26
C ILE A 169 12.44 -3.91 20.58
N ASP A 170 12.38 -3.53 21.85
CA ASP A 170 12.60 -2.15 22.31
C ASP A 170 14.04 -1.65 22.09
N GLN A 171 14.99 -2.54 21.79
CA GLN A 171 16.37 -2.20 21.46
C GLN A 171 16.59 -1.96 19.96
N ILE A 172 15.59 -2.19 19.11
CA ILE A 172 15.66 -1.81 17.70
C ILE A 172 15.62 -0.29 17.61
N ASP A 173 16.79 0.31 17.37
CA ASP A 173 16.94 1.75 17.12
C ASP A 173 17.51 1.95 15.71
N ILE A 174 16.64 2.39 14.80
CA ILE A 174 17.01 2.71 13.43
C ILE A 174 17.53 4.16 13.27
N GLY A 175 17.66 4.92 14.36
CA GLY A 175 18.08 6.32 14.34
C GLY A 175 17.17 7.22 13.50
N ASP A 176 17.74 8.29 12.93
CA ASP A 176 17.03 9.28 12.10
C ASP A 176 16.74 8.80 10.66
N ASN A 177 16.84 7.49 10.40
CA ASN A 177 16.67 6.94 9.06
C ASN A 177 15.20 6.99 8.61
N TYR A 178 15.00 7.16 7.29
CA TYR A 178 13.68 7.12 6.69
C TYR A 178 13.23 5.67 6.47
N GLY A 179 12.35 5.17 7.33
CA GLY A 179 11.95 3.74 7.33
C GLY A 179 11.30 3.22 6.04
N TYR A 180 10.82 4.09 5.15
CA TYR A 180 10.29 3.69 3.84
C TYR A 180 11.38 3.58 2.76
N GLU A 181 12.53 4.24 2.94
CA GLU A 181 13.69 4.14 2.06
C GLU A 181 14.95 4.55 2.83
N ILE A 182 15.70 3.54 3.31
CA ILE A 182 16.79 3.72 4.28
C ILE A 182 18.01 4.45 3.71
N TYR A 183 18.13 4.58 2.39
CA TYR A 183 19.21 5.31 1.74
C TYR A 183 18.78 6.72 1.31
N ALA A 184 17.51 7.07 1.44
CA ALA A 184 17.03 8.42 1.14
C ALA A 184 17.33 9.38 2.29
N PRO A 185 17.63 10.66 1.98
CA PRO A 185 17.73 11.67 3.02
C PRO A 185 16.36 11.92 3.66
N SER A 186 16.35 12.12 4.98
CA SER A 186 15.17 12.54 5.71
C SER A 186 14.68 13.92 5.23
N CYS A 187 13.36 14.09 5.17
CA CYS A 187 12.76 15.36 4.77
C CYS A 187 12.98 16.41 5.87
N ASP A 188 13.78 17.45 5.58
CA ASP A 188 13.96 18.61 6.45
C ASP A 188 13.01 19.74 6.00
N PRO A 189 11.92 20.03 6.74
CA PRO A 189 10.95 21.06 6.36
C PRO A 189 11.56 22.47 6.29
N GLN A 190 12.71 22.70 6.94
CA GLN A 190 13.39 24.00 6.96
C GLN A 190 14.34 24.19 5.78
N LYS A 191 14.78 23.11 5.14
CA LYS A 191 15.54 23.14 3.89
C LYS A 191 14.58 22.82 2.75
N GLY A 192 14.05 23.87 2.11
CA GLY A 192 13.06 23.74 1.04
C GLY A 192 13.36 22.62 0.03
N SER A 193 12.31 21.86 -0.32
CA SER A 193 12.21 20.77 -1.29
C SER A 193 13.54 20.17 -1.78
N PHE A 194 13.90 19.01 -1.22
CA PHE A 194 14.81 18.10 -1.90
C PHE A 194 14.08 17.49 -3.11
N SER A 195 14.70 17.59 -4.28
CA SER A 195 14.35 16.72 -5.40
C SER A 195 14.85 15.32 -5.04
N ILE A 196 13.97 14.44 -4.58
CA ILE A 196 14.27 13.00 -4.62
C ILE A 196 14.27 12.64 -6.11
N ILE A 197 15.46 12.64 -6.69
CA ILE A 197 15.69 11.95 -7.97
C ILE A 197 15.56 10.48 -7.61
N TYR A 198 14.47 9.83 -8.03
CA TYR A 198 14.51 8.39 -8.24
C TYR A 198 15.64 8.16 -9.24
N LEU A 199 16.82 7.77 -8.76
CA LEU A 199 17.90 7.26 -9.60
C LEU A 199 17.46 5.87 -10.08
N ASP A 200 16.54 5.86 -11.03
CA ASP A 200 16.28 4.70 -11.88
C ASP A 200 17.29 4.71 -13.05
N GLU A 201 18.57 4.93 -12.72
CA GLU A 201 19.67 4.81 -13.66
C GLU A 201 20.36 3.48 -13.36
N HIS A 202 19.97 2.46 -14.14
CA HIS A 202 20.49 1.08 -14.21
C HIS A 202 19.72 -0.01 -13.46
N MET A 203 18.48 -0.26 -13.86
CA MET A 203 17.92 -1.62 -13.84
C MET A 203 17.69 -2.12 -15.27
N SER A 204 18.68 -2.86 -15.77
CA SER A 204 18.54 -3.67 -16.98
C SER A 204 17.50 -4.77 -16.75
N SER A 205 16.45 -4.76 -17.58
CA SER A 205 15.53 -5.87 -17.89
C SER A 205 14.69 -6.48 -16.74
N ASN A 206 13.38 -6.24 -16.84
CA ASN A 206 12.27 -7.12 -16.42
C ASN A 206 11.89 -7.23 -14.93
N ILE A 207 11.84 -6.13 -14.16
CA ILE A 207 11.11 -6.13 -12.86
C ILE A 207 10.38 -4.78 -12.70
N TRP A 208 9.08 -4.83 -12.35
CA TRP A 208 8.21 -3.67 -12.15
C TRP A 208 7.86 -3.55 -10.64
N TYR A 209 7.97 -2.34 -10.07
CA TYR A 209 7.60 -2.01 -8.67
C TYR A 209 6.38 -1.08 -8.65
N PHE A 210 5.41 -1.29 -7.75
CA PHE A 210 4.08 -0.64 -7.78
C PHE A 210 3.50 -0.32 -6.39
N LEU A 211 2.62 0.68 -6.33
CA LEU A 211 1.92 1.20 -5.15
C LEU A 211 0.41 1.38 -5.46
#